data_AF-A0A6P0VG12-F1
#
_entry.id   AF-A0A6P0VG12-F1
#
_cell.length_a   1.000
_cell.length_b   1.000
_cell.length_c   1.000
_cell.angle_alpha   90.00
_cell.angle_beta   90.00
_cell.angle_gamma   90.00
#
_symmetry.space_group_name_H-M   'P 1'
#
loop_
_entity.id
_entity.type
_entity.pdbx_description
1 polymer ?
#
loop_
_entity_poly.entity_id
_entity_poly.type
_entity_poly.pdbx_seq_one_letter_code
_entity_poly.pdbx_strand_id
1 'polypeptide(L)'
;TTAQQRAAGDSGEFYQNFMSIVTDPLWTGVLVLEAELSADTLPPQIQGLAAGIDFSNFVAHHFGFTVSRVSVDATTGIISMQDNSSLFGLIDYEDGAYAANLQAGVDPNTPIPVQTSDDFDFTVLQLQSLFENANLVDFKSRIQLTVDRLFGSEVVQTYNNGVLAPANGVVLVGSYVEQNSAANQNSDNSGGSYVFQQTRSTVFTLDSNVLSAIAFNRVQFNTLGSRTVDGATIVASRFLVWGAFDFVELQDSQEELLDLLSFGSPANTEPVNLGKGLAFSNLVINMSFPQVTPNAKSFDLDPNNLAYDLNSSSPRDKSLFQGFGLQLKSFINASAEQTPADYGFLPVTSSLKLQSLEESWFGVVYNVTLGGPGALVSAAGFSSSLLVAWSPSTDAQATDRAVFLGLSLPGAAPGAQLFSLQGVFKVAVGSIALLRQAVPNGNGDFYCLRLDDVGLKILGITKLPPDATIQFFLFGDPNNTGSLGWYAAYKSSDSDSIPESATTNQALTLEPVVPPPLPASDSVPEFAQQSPQQEEVGLS
;
A
#
# COMPACT_ATOMS: atom_id res chain seq x y z
N THR A 1 36.66 7.04 18.81
CA THR A 1 36.93 8.40 18.26
C THR A 1 36.98 9.36 19.43
N THR A 2 37.91 10.34 19.50
CA THR A 2 37.99 11.22 20.68
C THR A 2 36.82 12.21 20.73
N ALA A 3 36.28 12.53 21.91
CA ALA A 3 35.21 13.52 22.09
C ALA A 3 35.52 14.87 21.41
N GLN A 4 36.80 15.29 21.38
CA GLN A 4 37.25 16.49 20.65
C GLN A 4 36.99 16.43 19.14
N GLN A 5 37.15 15.26 18.51
CA GLN A 5 36.89 15.08 17.08
C GLN A 5 35.39 15.13 16.77
N ARG A 6 34.56 14.54 17.63
CA ARG A 6 33.10 14.56 17.50
C ARG A 6 32.52 15.95 17.78
N ALA A 7 33.09 16.66 18.76
CA ALA A 7 32.74 18.05 19.11
C ALA A 7 32.96 19.04 17.95
N ALA A 8 33.89 18.73 17.02
CA ALA A 8 34.20 19.55 15.86
C ALA A 8 33.35 19.24 14.62
N GLY A 9 32.48 18.22 14.67
CA GLY A 9 31.61 17.80 13.56
C GLY A 9 30.12 18.06 13.81
N ASP A 10 29.26 17.43 13.01
CA ASP A 10 27.79 17.60 13.02
C ASP A 10 27.08 17.13 14.31
N SER A 11 27.80 16.46 15.22
CA SER A 11 27.31 16.11 16.56
C SER A 11 27.88 17.02 17.63
N GLY A 12 28.46 18.17 17.26
CA GLY A 12 29.21 19.04 18.15
C GLY A 12 28.44 19.44 19.42
N GLU A 13 27.15 19.73 19.28
CA GLU A 13 26.23 20.08 20.36
C GLU A 13 26.15 19.03 21.47
N PHE A 14 26.16 17.73 21.12
CA PHE A 14 26.06 16.62 22.08
C PHE A 14 27.25 16.52 23.04
N TYR A 15 28.41 17.09 22.68
CA TYR A 15 29.64 16.95 23.47
C TYR A 15 30.08 18.24 24.17
N GLN A 16 29.38 19.35 23.99
CA GLN A 16 29.83 20.66 24.53
C GLN A 16 29.92 20.65 26.06
N ASN A 17 28.88 20.16 26.74
CA ASN A 17 28.86 20.05 28.20
C ASN A 17 29.94 19.07 28.71
N PHE A 18 30.12 17.94 28.04
CA PHE A 18 31.20 17.00 28.39
C PHE A 18 32.57 17.68 28.29
N MET A 19 32.82 18.38 27.18
CA MET A 19 34.09 19.08 26.94
C MET A 19 34.35 20.20 27.95
N SER A 20 33.33 20.97 28.34
CA SER A 20 33.48 22.00 29.38
C SER A 20 33.84 21.39 30.73
N ILE A 21 33.21 20.27 31.10
CA ILE A 21 33.45 19.58 32.37
C ILE A 21 34.86 18.99 32.44
N VAL A 22 35.28 18.23 31.42
CA VAL A 22 36.59 17.54 31.47
C VAL A 22 37.79 18.48 31.30
N THR A 23 37.55 19.73 30.88
CA THR A 23 38.59 20.76 30.75
C THR A 23 38.57 21.81 31.86
N ASP A 24 37.55 21.81 32.73
CA ASP A 24 37.45 22.73 33.86
C ASP A 24 38.17 22.17 35.10
N PRO A 25 39.33 22.73 35.50
CA PRO A 25 40.05 22.29 36.70
C PRO A 25 39.32 22.59 38.02
N LEU A 26 38.25 23.39 37.98
CA LEU A 26 37.44 23.76 39.15
C LEU A 26 36.14 22.95 39.26
N TRP A 27 35.80 22.15 38.25
CA TRP A 27 34.58 21.34 38.28
C TRP A 27 34.63 20.33 39.43
N THR A 28 33.49 20.16 40.11
CA THR A 28 33.34 19.23 41.23
C THR A 28 32.11 18.36 41.02
N GLY A 29 32.30 17.05 40.89
CA GLY A 29 31.21 16.11 40.69
C GLY A 29 31.72 14.69 40.53
N VAL A 30 30.83 13.83 40.03
CA VAL A 30 31.16 12.46 39.64
C VAL A 30 30.86 12.30 38.16
N LEU A 31 31.80 11.69 37.44
CA LEU A 31 31.70 11.38 36.03
C LEU A 31 31.95 9.89 35.82
N VAL A 32 31.00 9.23 35.17
CA VAL A 32 31.09 7.84 34.72
C VAL A 32 31.19 7.88 33.20
N LEU A 33 32.16 7.14 32.65
CA LEU A 33 32.37 7.00 31.22
C LEU A 33 31.99 5.59 30.79
N GLU A 34 31.50 5.44 29.56
CA GLU A 34 31.15 4.13 28.97
C GLU A 34 30.27 3.29 29.92
N ALA A 35 29.21 3.91 30.46
CA ALA A 35 28.31 3.18 31.34
C ALA A 35 27.51 2.17 30.52
N GLU A 36 27.56 0.90 30.92
CA GLU A 36 26.84 -0.18 30.24
C GLU A 36 25.33 0.06 30.27
N LEU A 37 24.68 -0.14 29.13
CA LEU A 37 23.23 -0.09 28.98
C LEU A 37 22.74 -1.45 28.48
N SER A 38 21.56 -1.85 28.92
CA SER A 38 20.95 -3.13 28.53
C SER A 38 19.59 -2.92 27.89
N ALA A 39 19.13 -3.92 27.12
CA ALA A 39 17.89 -3.83 26.36
C ALA A 39 16.65 -3.54 27.22
N ASP A 40 16.65 -3.99 28.48
CA ASP A 40 15.57 -3.80 29.45
C ASP A 40 15.55 -2.40 30.07
N THR A 41 16.57 -1.56 29.82
CA THR A 41 16.64 -0.16 30.30
C THR A 41 16.02 0.84 29.32
N LEU A 42 15.65 0.41 28.11
CA LEU A 42 15.00 1.29 27.14
C LEU A 42 13.59 1.69 27.61
N PRO A 43 13.19 2.97 27.46
CA PRO A 43 11.84 3.42 27.76
C PRO A 43 10.79 2.60 27.00
N PRO A 44 9.62 2.30 27.60
CA PRO A 44 8.58 1.49 26.95
C PRO A 44 8.17 1.98 25.55
N GLN A 45 8.19 3.30 25.32
CA GLN A 45 7.83 3.93 24.05
C GLN A 45 8.80 3.61 22.91
N ILE A 46 10.06 3.29 23.22
CA ILE A 46 11.11 2.95 22.25
C ILE A 46 11.73 1.58 22.48
N GLN A 47 11.09 0.73 23.30
CA GLN A 47 11.55 -0.63 23.55
C GLN A 47 11.71 -1.44 22.26
N GLY A 48 10.92 -1.12 21.22
CA GLY A 48 11.04 -1.73 19.89
C GLY A 48 12.39 -1.53 19.21
N LEU A 49 13.14 -0.48 19.58
CA LEU A 49 14.49 -0.22 19.05
C LEU A 49 15.49 -1.31 19.43
N ALA A 50 15.27 -2.03 20.53
CA ALA A 50 16.17 -3.08 21.00
C ALA A 50 16.46 -4.14 19.91
N ALA A 51 15.50 -4.40 19.02
CA ALA A 51 15.68 -5.34 17.92
C ALA A 51 16.86 -5.02 16.99
N GLY A 52 17.13 -3.72 16.80
CA GLY A 52 18.11 -3.23 15.84
C GLY A 52 19.39 -2.70 16.46
N ILE A 53 19.55 -2.75 17.78
CA ILE A 53 20.76 -2.29 18.47
C ILE A 53 21.77 -3.44 18.56
N ASP A 54 23.03 -3.15 18.23
CA ASP A 54 24.17 -3.97 18.63
C ASP A 54 24.56 -3.63 20.07
N PHE A 55 24.12 -4.47 21.01
CA PHE A 55 24.38 -4.26 22.44
C PHE A 55 25.85 -4.44 22.85
N SER A 56 26.72 -4.97 21.99
CA SER A 56 28.16 -5.00 22.28
C SER A 56 28.80 -3.61 22.28
N ASN A 57 28.13 -2.64 21.64
CA ASN A 57 28.58 -1.25 21.52
C ASN A 57 27.55 -0.24 22.08
N PHE A 58 26.54 -0.72 22.83
CA PHE A 58 25.48 0.13 23.37
C PHE A 58 25.81 0.59 24.79
N VAL A 59 26.43 1.77 24.88
CA VAL A 59 26.85 2.38 26.14
C VAL A 59 26.39 3.84 26.21
N ALA A 60 26.21 4.35 27.42
CA ALA A 60 26.21 5.79 27.62
C ALA A 60 27.66 6.27 27.49
N HIS A 61 27.91 7.20 26.55
CA HIS A 61 29.23 7.82 26.40
C HIS A 61 29.69 8.41 27.74
N HIS A 62 28.79 9.11 28.42
CA HIS A 62 29.02 9.55 29.79
C HIS A 62 27.71 9.74 30.54
N PHE A 63 27.81 9.67 31.87
CA PHE A 63 26.79 10.08 32.82
C PHE A 63 27.48 10.75 34.00
N GLY A 64 26.90 11.80 34.55
CA GLY A 64 27.48 12.46 35.70
C GLY A 64 26.51 13.30 36.49
N PHE A 65 26.98 13.74 37.66
CA PHE A 65 26.29 14.73 38.46
C PHE A 65 27.27 15.76 39.01
N THR A 66 26.86 17.01 38.96
CA THR A 66 27.57 18.12 39.60
C THR A 66 27.19 18.15 41.07
N VAL A 67 28.19 18.15 41.97
CA VAL A 67 27.95 18.26 43.41
C VAL A 67 27.94 19.73 43.80
N SER A 68 26.79 20.20 44.25
CA SER A 68 26.62 21.57 44.71
C SER A 68 27.44 21.84 45.97
N ARG A 69 28.12 22.98 46.02
CA ARG A 69 28.81 23.42 47.23
C ARG A 69 27.77 23.90 48.26
N VAL A 70 27.94 23.43 49.49
CA VAL A 70 27.24 24.00 50.65
C VAL A 70 27.93 25.32 50.98
N SER A 71 27.17 26.40 50.90
CA SER A 71 27.61 27.74 51.31
C SER A 71 26.96 28.11 52.63
N VAL A 72 27.69 28.86 53.46
CA VAL A 72 27.16 29.43 54.69
C VAL A 72 27.26 30.94 54.56
N ASP A 73 26.11 31.62 54.63
CA ASP A 73 26.11 33.08 54.73
C ASP A 73 26.75 33.48 56.06
N ALA A 74 27.91 34.12 55.99
CA ALA A 74 28.69 34.50 57.17
C ALA A 74 28.00 35.55 58.06
N THR A 75 26.96 36.21 57.56
CA THR A 75 26.22 37.28 58.25
C THR A 75 24.96 36.74 58.91
N THR A 76 24.25 35.82 58.24
CA THR A 76 22.96 35.27 58.71
C THR A 76 23.10 33.87 59.31
N GLY A 77 24.22 33.19 59.08
CA GLY A 77 24.46 31.80 59.48
C GLY A 77 23.62 30.78 58.69
N ILE A 78 22.89 31.23 57.66
CA ILE A 78 22.03 30.37 56.86
C ILE A 78 22.90 29.48 55.98
N ILE A 79 22.63 28.18 56.06
CA ILE A 79 23.23 27.18 55.19
C ILE A 79 22.36 27.10 53.93
N SER A 80 22.95 27.35 52.76
CA SER A 80 22.28 27.20 51.46
C SER A 80 23.16 26.43 50.48
N MET A 81 22.51 25.68 49.60
CA MET A 81 23.18 25.13 48.43
C MET A 81 23.42 26.28 47.46
N GLN A 82 24.66 26.42 46.98
CA GLN A 82 25.02 27.51 46.05
C GLN A 82 24.28 27.36 44.70
N ASP A 83 24.05 26.11 44.27
CA ASP A 83 23.32 25.72 43.06
C ASP A 83 22.55 24.41 43.29
N ASN A 84 21.63 24.04 42.39
CA ASN A 84 21.01 22.72 42.38
C ASN A 84 21.99 21.68 41.81
N SER A 85 22.06 20.50 42.43
CA SER A 85 22.82 19.39 41.86
C SER A 85 22.11 18.92 40.59
N SER A 86 22.83 18.83 39.48
CA SER A 86 22.27 18.50 38.17
C SER A 86 22.83 17.19 37.65
N LEU A 87 21.95 16.35 37.11
CA LEU A 87 22.31 15.14 36.36
C LEU A 87 22.47 15.49 34.88
N PHE A 88 23.47 14.91 34.23
CA PHE A 88 23.68 15.05 32.80
C PHE A 88 24.22 13.73 32.23
N GLY A 89 24.07 13.54 30.94
CA GLY A 89 24.59 12.36 30.28
C GLY A 89 24.33 12.37 28.79
N LEU A 90 25.04 11.48 28.09
CA LEU A 90 24.93 11.29 26.66
C LEU A 90 24.89 9.79 26.38
N ILE A 91 23.83 9.36 25.71
CA ILE A 91 23.83 8.10 24.96
C ILE A 91 24.25 8.45 23.54
N ASP A 92 25.27 7.76 23.03
CA ASP A 92 25.80 7.99 21.69
C ASP A 92 26.09 6.64 21.03
N TYR A 93 25.07 6.11 20.37
CA TYR A 93 25.15 4.89 19.61
C TYR A 93 25.10 5.19 18.11
N GLU A 94 26.04 4.62 17.36
CA GLU A 94 26.08 4.63 15.91
C GLU A 94 26.51 3.26 15.40
N ASP A 95 25.79 2.75 14.40
CA ASP A 95 26.23 1.58 13.65
C ASP A 95 27.56 1.88 12.93
N GLY A 96 28.49 0.92 12.92
CA GLY A 96 29.84 1.12 12.39
C GLY A 96 29.87 1.40 10.88
N ALA A 97 29.04 0.73 10.09
CA ALA A 97 28.95 0.97 8.65
C ALA A 97 28.27 2.31 8.36
N TYR A 98 27.22 2.64 9.12
CA TYR A 98 26.58 3.94 9.03
C TYR A 98 27.54 5.10 9.39
N ALA A 99 28.31 4.96 10.47
CA ALA A 99 29.30 5.95 10.88
C ALA A 99 30.40 6.15 9.81
N ALA A 100 30.85 5.07 9.16
CA ALA A 100 31.81 5.15 8.05
C ALA A 100 31.22 5.89 6.84
N ASN A 101 29.95 5.65 6.51
CA ASN A 101 29.24 6.35 5.44
C ASN A 101 29.13 7.86 5.70
N LEU A 102 28.80 8.25 6.93
CA LEU A 102 28.76 9.67 7.31
C LEU A 102 30.14 10.34 7.14
N GLN A 103 31.21 9.67 7.55
CA GLN A 103 32.58 10.18 7.36
C GLN A 103 32.97 10.33 5.88
N ALA A 104 32.41 9.48 5.01
CA ALA A 104 32.58 9.57 3.57
C ALA A 104 31.67 10.61 2.89
N GLY A 105 30.83 11.32 3.66
CA GLY A 105 29.90 12.34 3.13
C GLY A 105 28.68 11.77 2.43
N VAL A 106 28.34 10.50 2.67
CA VAL A 106 27.12 9.88 2.14
C VAL A 106 25.89 10.47 2.84
N ASP A 107 24.78 10.64 2.11
CA ASP A 107 23.54 11.18 2.68
C ASP A 107 23.08 10.32 3.87
N PRO A 108 22.77 10.91 5.04
CA PRO A 108 22.35 10.19 6.26
C PRO A 108 21.08 9.33 6.12
N ASN A 109 20.30 9.52 5.05
CA ASN A 109 19.11 8.72 4.78
C ASN A 109 19.37 7.61 3.74
N THR A 110 20.63 7.39 3.37
CA THR A 110 21.05 6.28 2.52
C THR A 110 21.07 5.00 3.35
N PRO A 111 20.34 3.94 2.96
CA PRO A 111 20.39 2.68 3.67
C PRO A 111 21.77 2.04 3.57
N ILE A 112 22.17 1.32 4.61
CA ILE A 112 23.38 0.49 4.63
C ILE A 112 23.04 -0.95 4.26
N PRO A 113 23.97 -1.71 3.65
CA PRO A 113 23.78 -3.15 3.45
C PRO A 113 23.66 -3.86 4.80
N VAL A 114 22.57 -4.61 4.97
CA VAL A 114 22.33 -5.48 6.13
C VAL A 114 22.16 -6.89 5.60
N GLN A 115 22.83 -7.86 6.24
CA GLN A 115 22.64 -9.27 5.88
C GLN A 115 21.32 -9.75 6.48
N THR A 116 20.41 -10.21 5.63
CA THR A 116 19.10 -10.72 6.02
C THR A 116 19.08 -12.24 5.85
N SER A 117 18.33 -12.93 6.71
CA SER A 117 17.99 -14.36 6.53
C SER A 117 16.60 -14.55 5.91
N ASP A 118 15.82 -13.48 5.81
CA ASP A 118 14.39 -13.45 5.52
C ASP A 118 14.04 -12.19 4.70
N ASP A 119 12.76 -11.98 4.41
CA ASP A 119 12.24 -10.89 3.58
C ASP A 119 12.56 -9.46 4.08
N PHE A 120 12.73 -9.32 5.39
CA PHE A 120 12.92 -8.03 6.07
C PHE A 120 13.98 -8.12 7.16
N ASP A 121 14.59 -6.97 7.46
CA ASP A 121 15.35 -6.81 8.70
C ASP A 121 15.23 -5.39 9.28
N PHE A 122 15.63 -5.23 10.54
CA PHE A 122 15.60 -3.97 11.27
C PHE A 122 16.93 -3.68 11.97
N THR A 123 17.42 -2.46 11.76
CA THR A 123 18.68 -1.96 12.31
C THR A 123 18.51 -0.55 12.83
N VAL A 124 19.04 -0.27 14.03
CA VAL A 124 19.22 1.10 14.52
C VAL A 124 20.55 1.59 13.97
N LEU A 125 20.53 2.65 13.17
CA LEU A 125 21.73 3.25 12.57
C LEU A 125 22.37 4.27 13.51
N GLN A 126 21.53 5.01 14.23
CA GLN A 126 21.96 6.05 15.16
C GLN A 126 20.93 6.21 16.28
N LEU A 127 21.40 6.37 17.51
CA LEU A 127 20.60 6.73 18.68
C LEU A 127 21.44 7.62 19.58
N GLN A 128 21.15 8.92 19.54
CA GLN A 128 21.78 9.94 20.35
C GLN A 128 20.74 10.61 21.25
N SER A 129 21.03 10.67 22.54
CA SER A 129 20.13 11.23 23.56
C SER A 129 20.96 12.05 24.54
N LEU A 130 20.77 13.37 24.54
CA LEU A 130 21.45 14.31 25.42
C LEU A 130 20.56 14.65 26.61
N PHE A 131 21.09 14.45 27.80
CA PHE A 131 20.44 14.83 29.05
C PHE A 131 21.21 15.96 29.73
N GLU A 132 20.51 17.04 30.08
CA GLU A 132 21.04 18.11 30.91
C GLU A 132 20.03 18.48 32.00
N ASN A 133 20.52 18.67 33.22
CA ASN A 133 19.68 18.96 34.38
C ASN A 133 18.53 17.96 34.54
N ALA A 134 18.82 16.66 34.33
CA ALA A 134 17.86 15.55 34.34
C ALA A 134 16.74 15.62 33.28
N ASN A 135 16.84 16.50 32.29
CA ASN A 135 15.88 16.60 31.20
C ASN A 135 16.50 16.13 29.88
N LEU A 136 15.70 15.49 29.03
CA LEU A 136 16.07 15.20 27.64
C LEU A 136 16.09 16.52 26.86
N VAL A 137 17.28 16.98 26.48
CA VAL A 137 17.49 18.25 25.77
C VAL A 137 17.51 18.05 24.26
N ASP A 138 18.11 16.94 23.81
CA ASP A 138 18.19 16.63 22.39
C ASP A 138 18.05 15.11 22.16
N PHE A 139 17.40 14.76 21.06
CA PHE A 139 17.18 13.39 20.62
C PHE A 139 17.31 13.30 19.11
N LYS A 140 18.27 12.50 18.65
CA LYS A 140 18.52 12.24 17.24
C LYS A 140 18.64 10.75 17.03
N SER A 141 17.77 10.19 16.19
CA SER A 141 17.84 8.77 15.87
C SER A 141 17.56 8.52 14.40
N ARG A 142 18.15 7.45 13.88
CA ARG A 142 17.84 6.89 12.56
C ARG A 142 17.76 5.39 12.67
N ILE A 143 16.72 4.84 12.04
CA ILE A 143 16.46 3.41 12.00
C ILE A 143 16.23 2.99 10.55
N GLN A 144 16.60 1.77 10.22
CA GLN A 144 16.45 1.21 8.89
C GLN A 144 15.51 0.01 8.95
N LEU A 145 14.55 -0.01 8.02
CA LEU A 145 13.86 -1.22 7.60
C LEU A 145 14.52 -1.71 6.31
N THR A 146 15.20 -2.86 6.36
CA THR A 146 15.71 -3.57 5.19
C THR A 146 14.57 -4.35 4.55
N VAL A 147 14.50 -4.36 3.22
CA VAL A 147 13.37 -4.92 2.46
C VAL A 147 13.92 -5.70 1.26
N ASP A 148 14.07 -7.01 1.39
CA ASP A 148 14.61 -7.86 0.32
C ASP A 148 13.54 -8.59 -0.47
N ARG A 149 12.34 -8.77 0.10
CA ARG A 149 11.16 -9.25 -0.64
C ARG A 149 9.92 -8.45 -0.29
N LEU A 150 9.06 -8.24 -1.28
CA LEU A 150 7.73 -7.64 -1.09
C LEU A 150 6.70 -8.41 -1.89
N PHE A 151 5.58 -8.76 -1.23
CA PHE A 151 4.51 -9.56 -1.85
C PHE A 151 5.07 -10.85 -2.50
N GLY A 152 6.05 -11.46 -1.81
CA GLY A 152 6.75 -12.65 -2.23
C GLY A 152 7.69 -12.50 -3.43
N SER A 153 7.85 -11.30 -4.02
CA SER A 153 8.85 -11.05 -5.09
C SER A 153 10.14 -10.46 -4.52
N GLU A 154 11.29 -10.82 -5.09
CA GLU A 154 12.60 -10.27 -4.69
C GLU A 154 12.75 -8.80 -5.09
N VAL A 155 13.40 -8.00 -4.25
CA VAL A 155 13.78 -6.61 -4.56
C VAL A 155 15.12 -6.61 -5.29
N VAL A 156 15.13 -6.15 -6.54
CA VAL A 156 16.32 -6.14 -7.41
C VAL A 156 17.12 -4.84 -7.24
N GLN A 157 16.43 -3.70 -7.21
CA GLN A 157 17.04 -2.39 -7.03
C GLN A 157 16.15 -1.48 -6.21
N THR A 158 16.78 -0.63 -5.41
CA THR A 158 16.10 0.37 -4.59
C THR A 158 16.54 1.77 -4.99
N TYR A 159 15.58 2.68 -5.17
CA TYR A 159 15.83 4.09 -5.44
C TYR A 159 15.29 4.94 -4.29
N ASN A 160 16.16 5.70 -3.62
CA ASN A 160 15.79 6.63 -2.56
C ASN A 160 15.78 8.06 -3.15
N ASN A 161 14.61 8.69 -3.17
CA ASN A 161 14.44 10.05 -3.70
C ASN A 161 15.01 10.22 -5.12
N GLY A 162 14.82 9.22 -5.99
CA GLY A 162 15.32 9.22 -7.36
C GLY A 162 16.82 8.91 -7.52
N VAL A 163 17.49 8.42 -6.47
CA VAL A 163 18.91 8.03 -6.52
C VAL A 163 19.03 6.54 -6.20
N LEU A 164 19.80 5.79 -7.00
CA LEU A 164 20.06 4.37 -6.73
C LEU A 164 20.72 4.21 -5.35
N ALA A 165 20.06 3.46 -4.48
CA ALA A 165 20.57 3.14 -3.16
C ALA A 165 21.56 1.96 -3.23
N PRO A 166 22.60 1.94 -2.38
CA PRO A 166 23.55 0.83 -2.33
C PRO A 166 23.00 -0.43 -1.64
N ALA A 167 21.82 -0.32 -1.02
CA ALA A 167 21.16 -1.39 -0.28
C ALA A 167 19.63 -1.25 -0.36
N ASN A 168 18.93 -2.35 -0.13
CA ASN A 168 17.48 -2.40 -0.16
C ASN A 168 16.88 -2.04 1.20
N GLY A 169 16.47 -0.78 1.38
CA GLY A 169 15.81 -0.38 2.60
C GLY A 169 15.33 1.06 2.65
N VAL A 170 14.58 1.36 3.71
CA VAL A 170 14.11 2.71 4.05
C VAL A 170 14.71 3.15 5.36
N VAL A 171 15.34 4.33 5.38
CA VAL A 171 15.78 4.99 6.61
C VAL A 171 14.68 5.92 7.12
N LEU A 172 14.32 5.76 8.39
CA LEU A 172 13.37 6.59 9.11
C LEU A 172 14.12 7.49 10.10
N VAL A 173 13.69 8.74 10.19
CA VAL A 173 14.24 9.73 11.13
C VAL A 173 13.39 9.72 12.40
N GLY A 174 14.08 9.55 13.53
CA GLY A 174 13.52 9.59 14.87
C GLY A 174 13.63 10.98 15.51
N SER A 175 12.55 11.44 16.13
CA SER A 175 12.48 12.69 16.89
C SER A 175 11.68 12.49 18.18
N TYR A 176 12.02 13.22 19.24
CA TYR A 176 11.23 13.30 20.47
C TYR A 176 10.37 14.57 20.45
N VAL A 177 9.08 14.42 20.74
CA VAL A 177 8.13 15.53 20.88
C VAL A 177 7.64 15.55 22.32
N GLU A 178 8.07 16.53 23.09
CA GLU A 178 7.55 16.76 24.43
C GLU A 178 6.08 17.19 24.34
N GLN A 179 5.18 16.48 25.03
CA GLN A 179 3.82 16.98 25.22
C GLN A 179 3.78 17.74 26.54
N ASN A 180 3.48 19.04 26.47
CA ASN A 180 3.22 19.86 27.65
C ASN A 180 1.91 19.40 28.32
N SER A 181 1.97 18.38 29.16
CA SER A 181 0.88 18.05 30.05
C SER A 181 0.97 18.95 31.29
N ALA A 182 0.39 20.15 31.20
CA ALA A 182 0.23 21.08 32.33
C ALA A 182 -0.66 20.54 33.49
N ALA A 183 -0.98 19.25 33.51
CA ALA A 183 -2.08 18.68 34.31
C ALA A 183 -1.71 17.50 35.22
N ASN A 184 -0.46 17.04 35.31
CA ASN A 184 -0.09 15.98 36.25
C ASN A 184 1.35 16.10 36.74
N GLN A 185 1.57 16.87 37.81
CA GLN A 185 2.87 16.94 38.51
C GLN A 185 3.16 15.70 39.39
N ASN A 186 2.33 14.65 39.35
CA ASN A 186 2.44 13.46 40.22
C ASN A 186 2.61 12.14 39.44
N SER A 187 3.09 12.19 38.20
CA SER A 187 3.35 10.98 37.40
C SER A 187 4.79 11.02 36.91
N ASP A 188 5.56 9.94 37.17
CA ASP A 188 6.92 9.66 36.66
C ASP A 188 6.97 9.49 35.12
N ASN A 189 6.01 10.06 34.40
CA ASN A 189 5.80 9.86 32.97
C ASN A 189 5.68 11.26 32.34
N SER A 190 6.82 11.90 32.08
CA SER A 190 6.88 13.07 31.20
C SER A 190 6.26 12.66 29.85
N GLY A 191 5.11 13.25 29.50
CA GLY A 191 4.20 12.79 28.45
C GLY A 191 4.69 12.92 27.01
N GLY A 192 5.99 12.98 26.76
CA GLY A 192 6.54 13.07 25.41
C GLY A 192 6.35 11.80 24.58
N SER A 193 6.40 11.96 23.26
CA SER A 193 6.24 10.87 22.29
C SER A 193 7.43 10.81 21.34
N TYR A 194 7.87 9.59 21.03
CA TYR A 194 8.91 9.34 20.02
C TYR A 194 8.24 9.06 18.67
N VAL A 195 8.68 9.76 17.63
CA VAL A 195 8.15 9.63 16.28
C VAL A 195 9.27 9.19 15.36
N PHE A 196 9.04 8.12 14.61
CA PHE A 196 9.97 7.61 13.60
C PHE A 196 9.26 7.57 12.26
N GLN A 197 9.75 8.34 11.30
CA GLN A 197 9.08 8.47 10.01
C GLN A 197 10.06 8.61 8.83
N GLN A 198 9.64 8.08 7.69
CA GLN A 198 10.31 8.30 6.42
C GLN A 198 10.17 9.76 6.02
N THR A 199 11.25 10.35 5.51
CA THR A 199 11.28 11.75 5.08
C THR A 199 11.33 11.91 3.56
N ARG A 200 11.59 10.82 2.82
CA ARG A 200 11.72 10.80 1.36
C ARG A 200 11.20 9.49 0.80
N SER A 201 10.49 9.52 -0.33
CA SER A 201 9.97 8.32 -0.98
C SER A 201 11.09 7.35 -1.42
N THR A 202 10.77 6.07 -1.38
CA THR A 202 11.64 4.97 -1.81
C THR A 202 10.89 4.11 -2.80
N VAL A 203 11.52 3.75 -3.91
CA VAL A 203 10.96 2.84 -4.93
C VAL A 203 11.76 1.55 -4.91
N PHE A 204 11.07 0.44 -4.69
CA PHE A 204 11.61 -0.92 -4.77
C PHE A 204 11.20 -1.53 -6.10
N THR A 205 12.16 -1.82 -6.96
CA THR A 205 11.92 -2.61 -8.18
C THR A 205 11.98 -4.09 -7.84
N LEU A 206 11.07 -4.87 -8.42
CA LEU A 206 10.89 -6.28 -8.08
C LEU A 206 11.27 -7.18 -9.25
N ASP A 207 11.74 -8.38 -8.93
CA ASP A 207 11.90 -9.46 -9.90
C ASP A 207 10.53 -10.09 -10.18
N SER A 208 9.71 -9.36 -10.93
CA SER A 208 8.36 -9.78 -11.27
C SER A 208 7.97 -9.26 -12.64
N ASN A 209 7.36 -10.13 -13.43
CA ASN A 209 6.72 -9.74 -14.68
C ASN A 209 5.24 -9.33 -14.47
N VAL A 210 4.78 -9.08 -13.24
CA VAL A 210 3.42 -8.59 -12.96
C VAL A 210 3.45 -7.29 -12.17
N LEU A 211 4.14 -7.29 -11.04
CA LEU A 211 4.27 -6.14 -10.15
C LEU A 211 5.71 -5.62 -10.24
N SER A 212 5.95 -4.67 -11.14
CA SER A 212 7.31 -4.20 -11.47
C SER A 212 8.01 -3.46 -10.32
N ALA A 213 7.24 -2.71 -9.54
CA ALA A 213 7.76 -1.95 -8.42
C ALA A 213 6.70 -1.68 -7.36
N ILE A 214 7.18 -1.34 -6.16
CA ILE A 214 6.38 -0.78 -5.09
C ILE A 214 7.08 0.48 -4.57
N ALA A 215 6.35 1.59 -4.52
CA ALA A 215 6.82 2.80 -3.86
C ALA A 215 6.37 2.82 -2.40
N PHE A 216 7.28 3.12 -1.48
CA PHE A 216 6.98 3.55 -0.12
C PHE A 216 7.10 5.08 -0.07
N ASN A 217 5.96 5.75 0.04
CA ASN A 217 5.87 7.21 0.08
C ASN A 217 5.88 7.76 1.51
N ARG A 218 5.42 6.95 2.45
CA ARG A 218 5.53 7.22 3.88
C ARG A 218 5.64 5.89 4.61
N VAL A 219 6.53 5.83 5.59
CA VAL A 219 6.64 4.75 6.55
C VAL A 219 6.68 5.36 7.94
N GLN A 220 5.96 4.77 8.89
CA GLN A 220 6.02 5.14 10.30
C GLN A 220 6.27 3.91 11.16
N PHE A 221 7.26 3.97 12.04
CA PHE A 221 7.54 2.92 13.00
C PHE A 221 6.88 3.24 14.35
N ASN A 222 6.26 2.22 14.96
CA ASN A 222 5.64 2.33 16.27
C ASN A 222 5.99 1.12 17.14
N THR A 223 6.43 1.38 18.38
CA THR A 223 6.50 0.35 19.43
C THR A 223 5.09 0.06 19.94
N LEU A 224 4.68 -1.21 19.96
CA LEU A 224 3.37 -1.63 20.48
C LEU A 224 3.43 -2.05 21.95
N GLY A 225 4.63 -2.14 22.51
CA GLY A 225 4.90 -2.58 23.88
C GLY A 225 5.29 -4.05 23.94
N SER A 226 5.21 -4.63 25.13
CA SER A 226 5.54 -6.02 25.39
C SER A 226 4.37 -6.81 25.93
N ARG A 227 4.34 -8.11 25.64
CA ARG A 227 3.35 -9.07 26.13
C ARG A 227 4.03 -10.38 26.51
N THR A 228 3.48 -11.09 27.48
CA THR A 228 3.96 -12.44 27.83
C THR A 228 3.23 -13.48 26.99
N VAL A 229 3.97 -14.31 26.27
CA VAL A 229 3.48 -15.44 25.46
C VAL A 229 4.26 -16.67 25.89
N ASP A 230 3.57 -17.72 26.33
CA ASP A 230 4.17 -19.00 26.77
C ASP A 230 5.33 -18.84 27.77
N GLY A 231 5.24 -17.85 28.67
CA GLY A 231 6.26 -17.54 29.68
C GLY A 231 7.44 -16.69 29.20
N ALA A 232 7.50 -16.34 27.91
CA ALA A 232 8.48 -15.42 27.36
C ALA A 232 7.88 -14.01 27.17
N THR A 233 8.65 -12.97 27.51
CA THR A 233 8.26 -11.58 27.20
C THR A 233 8.64 -11.26 25.76
N ILE A 234 7.64 -10.99 24.93
CA ILE A 234 7.76 -10.63 23.53
C ILE A 234 7.51 -9.13 23.38
N VAL A 235 8.45 -8.42 22.78
CA VAL A 235 8.27 -7.02 22.38
C VAL A 235 7.73 -7.01 20.95
N ALA A 236 6.73 -6.17 20.69
CA ALA A 236 6.13 -6.01 19.38
C ALA A 236 6.25 -4.56 18.90
N SER A 237 6.43 -4.41 17.59
CA SER A 237 6.48 -3.14 16.88
C SER A 237 5.83 -3.30 15.51
N ARG A 238 5.53 -2.19 14.85
CA ARG A 238 4.99 -2.21 13.48
C ARG A 238 5.50 -1.05 12.65
N PHE A 239 5.66 -1.30 11.37
CA PHE A 239 5.78 -0.30 10.34
C PHE A 239 4.42 -0.13 9.65
N LEU A 240 3.92 1.09 9.60
CA LEU A 240 2.76 1.48 8.81
C LEU A 240 3.24 2.11 7.52
N VAL A 241 2.83 1.57 6.39
CA VAL A 241 3.33 1.93 5.07
C VAL A 241 2.19 2.49 4.20
N TRP A 242 2.48 3.63 3.57
CA TRP A 242 1.71 4.22 2.49
C TRP A 242 2.56 4.23 1.23
N GLY A 243 1.95 3.97 0.09
CA GLY A 243 2.70 3.68 -1.10
C GLY A 243 1.86 3.55 -2.35
N ALA A 244 2.46 2.97 -3.38
CA ALA A 244 1.75 2.60 -4.60
C ALA A 244 2.31 1.31 -5.19
N PHE A 245 1.40 0.44 -5.66
CA PHE A 245 1.74 -0.69 -6.51
C PHE A 245 1.93 -0.21 -7.96
N ASP A 246 3.04 -0.60 -8.59
CA ASP A 246 3.31 -0.30 -9.99
C ASP A 246 3.26 -1.60 -10.81
N PHE A 247 2.07 -1.90 -11.33
CA PHE A 247 1.88 -3.08 -12.17
C PHE A 247 2.39 -2.83 -13.59
N VAL A 248 2.77 -3.90 -14.28
CA VAL A 248 3.15 -3.84 -15.69
C VAL A 248 1.94 -3.62 -16.61
N GLU A 249 2.19 -3.11 -17.79
CA GLU A 249 1.23 -3.12 -18.90
C GLU A 249 1.31 -4.48 -19.60
N LEU A 250 0.22 -5.25 -19.57
CA LEU A 250 0.19 -6.60 -20.15
C LEU A 250 -0.16 -6.55 -21.64
N GLN A 251 0.52 -7.37 -22.42
CA GLN A 251 0.30 -7.56 -23.86
C GLN A 251 0.16 -9.04 -24.15
N ASP A 252 -0.61 -9.39 -25.17
CA ASP A 252 -0.70 -10.77 -25.61
C ASP A 252 0.44 -11.17 -26.56
N SER A 253 0.40 -12.41 -27.06
CA SER A 253 1.44 -12.95 -27.96
C SER A 253 1.60 -12.21 -29.29
N GLN A 254 0.65 -11.34 -29.64
CA GLN A 254 0.66 -10.52 -30.86
C GLN A 254 1.08 -9.08 -30.56
N GLU A 255 1.57 -8.82 -29.33
CA GLU A 255 1.92 -7.49 -28.82
C GLU A 255 0.70 -6.54 -28.74
N GLU A 256 -0.52 -7.09 -28.77
CA GLU A 256 -1.73 -6.31 -28.55
C GLU A 256 -1.91 -6.04 -27.05
N LEU A 257 -2.09 -4.76 -26.72
CA LEU A 257 -2.28 -4.31 -25.35
C LEU A 257 -3.57 -4.89 -24.74
N LEU A 258 -3.46 -5.51 -23.57
CA LEU A 258 -4.57 -5.82 -22.69
C LEU A 258 -4.25 -5.39 -21.27
N ASP A 259 -4.53 -4.12 -20.95
CA ASP A 259 -4.21 -3.55 -19.64
C ASP A 259 -5.21 -3.98 -18.55
N LEU A 260 -5.04 -5.21 -18.03
CA LEU A 260 -5.89 -5.76 -16.97
C LEU A 260 -5.66 -5.09 -15.62
N LEU A 261 -4.41 -4.92 -15.24
CA LEU A 261 -4.01 -4.42 -13.92
C LEU A 261 -4.22 -2.91 -13.77
N SER A 262 -4.30 -2.20 -14.90
CA SER A 262 -4.77 -0.81 -15.04
C SER A 262 -3.95 0.29 -14.38
N PHE A 263 -3.13 -0.03 -13.39
CA PHE A 263 -2.42 0.93 -12.56
C PHE A 263 -0.92 0.64 -12.60
N GLY A 264 -0.13 1.61 -13.04
CA GLY A 264 1.32 1.49 -13.10
C GLY A 264 1.91 2.46 -14.10
N SER A 265 3.22 2.54 -14.10
CA SER A 265 3.98 3.35 -15.03
C SER A 265 3.81 2.82 -16.47
N PRO A 266 3.88 3.69 -17.49
CA PRO A 266 3.89 3.25 -18.89
C PRO A 266 5.03 2.27 -19.18
N ALA A 267 4.85 1.43 -20.20
CA ALA A 267 5.92 0.56 -20.68
C ALA A 267 7.22 1.34 -20.98
N ASN A 268 8.37 0.73 -20.70
CA ASN A 268 9.70 1.31 -20.85
C ASN A 268 10.00 2.53 -19.96
N THR A 269 9.23 2.73 -18.88
CA THR A 269 9.60 3.71 -17.85
C THR A 269 10.91 3.30 -17.17
N GLU A 270 11.86 4.22 -17.10
CA GLU A 270 13.13 4.00 -16.39
C GLU A 270 12.88 3.57 -14.93
N PRO A 271 13.62 2.58 -14.40
CA PRO A 271 13.40 2.03 -13.06
C PRO A 271 13.26 3.07 -11.93
N VAL A 272 14.06 4.15 -11.99
CA VAL A 272 14.04 5.25 -11.02
C VAL A 272 12.72 6.05 -11.00
N ASN A 273 11.95 5.99 -12.09
CA ASN A 273 10.70 6.72 -12.27
C ASN A 273 9.44 5.83 -12.08
N LEU A 274 9.63 4.55 -11.76
CA LEU A 274 8.56 3.64 -11.36
C LEU A 274 7.97 4.04 -9.99
N GLY A 275 6.96 3.29 -9.54
CA GLY A 275 6.24 3.55 -8.30
C GLY A 275 5.01 4.44 -8.47
N LYS A 276 4.44 4.49 -9.68
CA LYS A 276 3.29 5.33 -10.03
C LYS A 276 2.13 4.43 -10.46
N GLY A 277 1.27 4.05 -9.54
CA GLY A 277 0.13 3.19 -9.87
C GLY A 277 -0.98 3.21 -8.83
N LEU A 278 -1.34 2.05 -8.29
CA LEU A 278 -2.45 1.90 -7.37
C LEU A 278 -1.99 2.29 -5.97
N ALA A 279 -2.34 3.48 -5.53
CA ALA A 279 -1.93 3.99 -4.23
C ALA A 279 -2.67 3.27 -3.10
N PHE A 280 -1.94 3.00 -2.03
CA PHE A 280 -2.43 2.31 -0.85
C PHE A 280 -1.96 3.00 0.44
N SER A 281 -2.66 2.66 1.51
CA SER A 281 -2.42 3.08 2.88
C SER A 281 -2.59 1.90 3.82
N ASN A 282 -2.03 2.00 5.02
CA ASN A 282 -2.17 1.00 6.09
C ASN A 282 -1.67 -0.41 5.72
N LEU A 283 -0.69 -0.53 4.82
CA LEU A 283 0.07 -1.77 4.71
C LEU A 283 0.92 -1.90 5.99
N VAL A 284 0.84 -3.06 6.65
CA VAL A 284 1.51 -3.27 7.93
C VAL A 284 2.67 -4.25 7.75
N ILE A 285 3.84 -3.92 8.29
CA ILE A 285 4.92 -4.89 8.51
C ILE A 285 5.09 -5.00 10.03
N ASN A 286 4.68 -6.13 10.59
CA ASN A 286 4.82 -6.42 12.00
C ASN A 286 6.26 -6.89 12.28
N MET A 287 6.81 -6.47 13.41
CA MET A 287 8.07 -6.97 13.93
C MET A 287 7.87 -7.41 15.38
N SER A 288 8.40 -8.58 15.73
CA SER A 288 8.44 -9.02 17.13
C SER A 288 9.73 -9.74 17.46
N PHE A 289 10.09 -9.76 18.74
CA PHE A 289 11.29 -10.44 19.23
C PHE A 289 11.15 -10.80 20.71
N PRO A 290 11.82 -11.87 21.19
CA PRO A 290 11.94 -12.13 22.62
C PRO A 290 12.84 -11.09 23.30
N GLN A 291 12.39 -10.50 24.41
CA GLN A 291 13.15 -9.46 25.13
C GLN A 291 14.55 -9.93 25.57
N VAL A 292 14.72 -11.22 25.86
CA VAL A 292 15.99 -11.83 26.28
C VAL A 292 16.97 -12.03 25.12
N THR A 293 16.50 -12.01 23.88
CA THR A 293 17.31 -12.15 22.66
C THR A 293 16.81 -11.15 21.61
N PRO A 294 17.04 -9.84 21.80
CA PRO A 294 16.40 -8.81 20.99
C PRO A 294 16.63 -8.92 19.49
N ASN A 295 17.80 -9.41 19.07
CA ASN A 295 18.12 -9.52 17.65
C ASN A 295 17.52 -10.78 16.98
N ALA A 296 16.86 -11.67 17.72
CA ALA A 296 16.07 -12.79 17.17
C ALA A 296 14.69 -12.27 16.72
N LYS A 297 14.70 -11.55 15.60
CA LYS A 297 13.55 -10.84 15.03
C LYS A 297 12.66 -11.80 14.23
N SER A 298 11.36 -11.55 14.24
CA SER A 298 10.38 -12.15 13.34
C SER A 298 9.56 -11.03 12.69
N PHE A 299 9.37 -11.14 11.38
CA PHE A 299 8.61 -10.21 10.57
C PHE A 299 7.39 -10.89 9.95
N ASP A 300 6.34 -10.10 9.73
CA ASP A 300 5.11 -10.52 9.05
C ASP A 300 4.56 -9.34 8.24
N LEU A 301 4.42 -9.54 6.93
CA LEU A 301 3.77 -8.58 6.02
C LEU A 301 2.26 -8.81 6.06
N ASP A 302 1.53 -7.88 6.66
CA ASP A 302 0.08 -7.94 6.83
C ASP A 302 -0.63 -6.90 5.94
N PRO A 303 -1.11 -7.30 4.75
CA PRO A 303 -1.91 -6.45 3.87
C PRO A 303 -3.41 -6.48 4.20
N ASN A 304 -3.87 -7.18 5.25
CA ASN A 304 -5.32 -7.35 5.49
C ASN A 304 -6.03 -6.04 5.83
N ASN A 305 -5.30 -5.04 6.34
CA ASN A 305 -5.81 -3.70 6.66
C ASN A 305 -5.50 -2.67 5.56
N LEU A 306 -4.99 -3.10 4.42
CA LEU A 306 -4.66 -2.22 3.30
C LEU A 306 -5.91 -1.52 2.79
N ALA A 307 -5.83 -0.19 2.66
CA ALA A 307 -6.89 0.63 2.10
C ALA A 307 -6.37 1.38 0.87
N TYR A 308 -7.15 1.40 -0.21
CA TYR A 308 -6.79 2.12 -1.43
C TYR A 308 -7.00 3.62 -1.28
N ASP A 309 -6.12 4.40 -1.91
CA ASP A 309 -6.27 5.84 -2.10
C ASP A 309 -6.42 6.16 -3.59
N LEU A 310 -7.67 6.16 -4.06
CA LEU A 310 -7.94 6.40 -5.49
C LEU A 310 -7.52 7.81 -5.93
N ASN A 311 -7.55 8.82 -5.04
CA ASN A 311 -7.17 10.19 -5.38
C ASN A 311 -5.67 10.32 -5.65
N SER A 312 -4.86 9.50 -4.97
CA SER A 312 -3.42 9.42 -5.17
C SER A 312 -3.02 8.34 -6.19
N SER A 313 -3.99 7.57 -6.72
CA SER A 313 -3.75 6.53 -7.71
C SER A 313 -3.71 7.09 -9.14
N SER A 314 -2.95 6.44 -10.01
CA SER A 314 -2.81 6.82 -11.43
C SER A 314 -3.18 5.65 -12.34
N PRO A 315 -4.46 5.46 -12.68
CA PRO A 315 -4.84 4.49 -13.70
C PRO A 315 -4.34 4.95 -15.08
N ARG A 316 -3.83 4.01 -15.89
CA ARG A 316 -3.44 4.30 -17.27
C ARG A 316 -4.66 4.59 -18.13
N ASP A 317 -4.47 5.41 -19.15
CA ASP A 317 -5.51 5.71 -20.13
C ASP A 317 -5.96 4.45 -20.87
N LYS A 318 -7.27 4.29 -21.07
CA LYS A 318 -7.87 3.12 -21.76
C LYS A 318 -7.57 1.78 -21.10
N SER A 319 -7.21 1.80 -19.81
CA SER A 319 -7.10 0.61 -18.99
C SER A 319 -8.44 -0.06 -18.76
N LEU A 320 -8.44 -1.32 -18.32
CA LEU A 320 -9.66 -2.03 -17.93
C LEU A 320 -10.44 -1.27 -16.84
N PHE A 321 -9.75 -0.69 -15.85
CA PHE A 321 -10.37 0.09 -14.79
C PHE A 321 -11.20 1.26 -15.32
N GLN A 322 -10.62 2.07 -16.21
CA GLN A 322 -11.31 3.21 -16.81
C GLN A 322 -12.37 2.76 -17.82
N GLY A 323 -12.00 1.89 -18.75
CA GLY A 323 -12.87 1.48 -19.86
C GLY A 323 -14.11 0.72 -19.42
N PHE A 324 -14.04 0.03 -18.29
CA PHE A 324 -15.16 -0.71 -17.72
C PHE A 324 -15.85 0.00 -16.54
N GLY A 325 -15.45 1.25 -16.22
CA GLY A 325 -16.02 2.01 -15.11
C GLY A 325 -15.93 1.29 -13.76
N LEU A 326 -14.81 0.58 -13.54
CA LEU A 326 -14.61 -0.22 -12.33
C LEU A 326 -14.47 0.66 -11.09
N GLN A 327 -14.89 0.11 -9.96
CA GLN A 327 -14.70 0.75 -8.65
C GLN A 327 -13.88 -0.19 -7.77
N LEU A 328 -12.87 0.33 -7.08
CA LEU A 328 -12.11 -0.46 -6.11
C LEU A 328 -13.02 -0.92 -4.97
N LYS A 329 -12.96 -2.21 -4.63
CA LYS A 329 -13.80 -2.83 -3.59
C LYS A 329 -12.99 -3.34 -2.41
N SER A 330 -12.02 -4.23 -2.66
CA SER A 330 -11.20 -4.82 -1.59
C SER A 330 -9.87 -5.34 -2.11
N PHE A 331 -8.97 -5.67 -1.20
CA PHE A 331 -7.74 -6.40 -1.46
C PHE A 331 -7.88 -7.83 -0.91
N ILE A 332 -7.38 -8.82 -1.64
CA ILE A 332 -7.28 -10.20 -1.18
C ILE A 332 -5.80 -10.52 -0.95
N ASN A 333 -5.53 -11.14 0.19
CA ASN A 333 -4.30 -11.82 0.51
C ASN A 333 -4.65 -13.27 0.86
N ALA A 334 -4.03 -14.21 0.17
CA ALA A 334 -4.39 -15.61 0.25
C ALA A 334 -3.13 -16.48 0.31
N SER A 335 -3.18 -17.55 1.12
CA SER A 335 -2.08 -18.52 1.18
C SER A 335 -2.08 -19.45 -0.04
N ALA A 336 -1.01 -20.23 -0.19
CA ALA A 336 -0.86 -21.20 -1.27
C ALA A 336 -1.93 -22.30 -1.28
N GLU A 337 -2.61 -22.55 -0.16
CA GLU A 337 -3.68 -23.54 -0.04
C GLU A 337 -5.05 -23.02 -0.49
N GLN A 338 -5.18 -21.71 -0.71
CA GLN A 338 -6.44 -21.07 -1.07
C GLN A 338 -6.46 -20.75 -2.57
N THR A 339 -7.61 -20.88 -3.21
CA THR A 339 -7.81 -20.60 -4.63
C THR A 339 -8.81 -19.47 -4.85
N PRO A 340 -8.81 -18.77 -5.99
CA PRO A 340 -9.84 -17.79 -6.31
C PRO A 340 -11.28 -18.33 -6.24
N ALA A 341 -11.48 -19.64 -6.45
CA ALA A 341 -12.78 -20.29 -6.34
C ALA A 341 -13.32 -20.32 -4.89
N ASP A 342 -12.43 -20.42 -3.89
CA ASP A 342 -12.79 -20.36 -2.46
C ASP A 342 -13.35 -18.98 -2.08
N TYR A 343 -12.98 -17.94 -2.82
CA TYR A 343 -13.51 -16.58 -2.70
C TYR A 343 -14.72 -16.33 -3.63
N GLY A 344 -15.20 -17.34 -4.34
CA GLY A 344 -16.39 -17.27 -5.19
C GLY A 344 -16.19 -16.58 -6.55
N PHE A 345 -14.96 -16.61 -7.09
CA PHE A 345 -14.67 -16.13 -8.44
C PHE A 345 -14.61 -17.28 -9.44
N LEU A 346 -15.36 -17.14 -10.53
CA LEU A 346 -15.29 -18.02 -11.70
C LEU A 346 -14.21 -17.52 -12.65
N PRO A 347 -13.42 -18.40 -13.28
CA PRO A 347 -12.35 -18.00 -14.19
C PRO A 347 -12.90 -17.25 -15.41
N VAL A 348 -12.18 -16.19 -15.80
CA VAL A 348 -12.43 -15.42 -17.02
C VAL A 348 -11.23 -15.60 -17.95
N THR A 349 -11.51 -16.04 -19.18
CA THR A 349 -10.49 -16.21 -20.22
C THR A 349 -10.13 -14.87 -20.88
N SER A 350 -8.93 -14.76 -21.44
CA SER A 350 -8.47 -13.58 -22.18
C SER A 350 -7.49 -14.00 -23.29
N SER A 351 -7.03 -13.06 -24.12
CA SER A 351 -5.97 -13.33 -25.12
C SER A 351 -4.56 -13.46 -24.51
N LEU A 352 -4.39 -13.12 -23.23
CA LEU A 352 -3.09 -13.24 -22.55
C LEU A 352 -2.69 -14.70 -22.31
N LYS A 353 -1.37 -14.94 -22.33
CA LYS A 353 -0.78 -16.21 -21.93
C LYS A 353 -0.61 -16.26 -20.41
N LEU A 354 -1.64 -16.75 -19.74
CA LEU A 354 -1.71 -16.84 -18.27
C LEU A 354 -1.38 -18.25 -17.79
N GLN A 355 -0.73 -18.34 -16.64
CA GLN A 355 -0.57 -19.58 -15.88
C GLN A 355 -1.32 -19.53 -14.55
N SER A 356 -1.44 -20.67 -13.89
CA SER A 356 -2.08 -20.77 -12.57
C SER A 356 -1.34 -19.95 -11.51
N LEU A 357 -2.09 -19.47 -10.52
CA LEU A 357 -1.50 -18.89 -9.32
C LEU A 357 -0.89 -20.03 -8.50
N GLU A 358 0.43 -20.00 -8.33
CA GLU A 358 1.16 -20.84 -7.39
C GLU A 358 1.65 -19.99 -6.21
N GLU A 359 1.96 -20.61 -5.08
CA GLU A 359 2.32 -19.93 -3.82
C GLU A 359 1.18 -19.05 -3.26
N SER A 360 1.49 -18.26 -2.23
CA SER A 360 0.60 -17.20 -1.75
C SER A 360 0.35 -16.20 -2.88
N TRP A 361 -0.88 -15.70 -2.97
CA TRP A 361 -1.30 -14.79 -4.02
C TRP A 361 -2.10 -13.61 -3.47
N PHE A 362 -2.13 -12.55 -4.27
CA PHE A 362 -2.74 -11.28 -3.93
C PHE A 362 -3.71 -10.88 -5.02
N GLY A 363 -4.70 -10.04 -4.70
CA GLY A 363 -5.65 -9.62 -5.71
C GLY A 363 -6.39 -8.33 -5.41
N VAL A 364 -6.65 -7.57 -6.46
CA VAL A 364 -7.52 -6.41 -6.42
C VAL A 364 -8.91 -6.86 -6.85
N VAL A 365 -9.89 -6.61 -5.97
CA VAL A 365 -11.30 -6.83 -6.28
C VAL A 365 -11.91 -5.50 -6.67
N TYR A 366 -12.56 -5.48 -7.82
CA TYR A 366 -13.35 -4.38 -8.32
C TYR A 366 -14.84 -4.70 -8.25
N ASN A 367 -15.66 -3.69 -7.98
CA ASN A 367 -17.09 -3.74 -8.23
C ASN A 367 -17.36 -3.44 -9.71
N VAL A 368 -18.22 -4.25 -10.32
CA VAL A 368 -18.74 -4.06 -11.68
C VAL A 368 -20.21 -3.72 -11.56
N THR A 369 -20.58 -2.49 -11.95
CA THR A 369 -21.96 -2.04 -11.95
C THR A 369 -22.63 -2.46 -13.26
N LEU A 370 -23.44 -3.52 -13.25
CA LEU A 370 -24.13 -4.02 -14.45
C LEU A 370 -25.32 -3.15 -14.91
N GLY A 371 -25.45 -1.94 -14.36
CA GLY A 371 -26.61 -1.05 -14.54
C GLY A 371 -27.74 -1.31 -13.53
N GLY A 372 -28.80 -0.50 -13.65
CA GLY A 372 -30.03 -0.65 -12.86
C GLY A 372 -31.11 -1.40 -13.65
N PRO A 373 -31.99 -2.20 -13.01
CA PRO A 373 -32.99 -3.04 -13.70
C PRO A 373 -34.15 -2.30 -14.40
N GLY A 374 -34.08 -0.96 -14.54
CA GLY A 374 -35.24 -0.15 -14.95
C GLY A 374 -36.41 -0.26 -13.95
N ALA A 375 -37.57 0.29 -14.30
CA ALA A 375 -38.72 0.45 -13.40
C ALA A 375 -39.45 -0.85 -12.99
N LEU A 376 -38.87 -2.04 -13.22
CA LEU A 376 -39.59 -3.32 -13.13
C LEU A 376 -39.05 -4.29 -12.07
N VAL A 377 -38.03 -3.95 -11.29
CA VAL A 377 -37.55 -4.79 -10.17
C VAL A 377 -37.13 -3.93 -8.98
N SER A 378 -37.49 -4.36 -7.76
CA SER A 378 -37.07 -3.72 -6.51
C SER A 378 -35.54 -3.72 -6.36
N ALA A 379 -35.02 -2.68 -5.70
CA ALA A 379 -33.63 -2.19 -5.68
C ALA A 379 -32.52 -3.12 -5.15
N ALA A 380 -32.65 -4.45 -5.23
CA ALA A 380 -31.54 -5.37 -5.01
C ALA A 380 -30.63 -5.35 -6.26
N GLY A 381 -29.61 -4.49 -6.23
CA GLY A 381 -28.73 -4.20 -7.35
C GLY A 381 -27.98 -5.42 -7.90
N PHE A 382 -27.85 -5.47 -9.23
CA PHE A 382 -26.98 -6.39 -9.96
C PHE A 382 -25.52 -5.93 -9.83
N SER A 383 -24.90 -6.16 -8.67
CA SER A 383 -23.47 -5.88 -8.44
C SER A 383 -22.67 -7.18 -8.56
N SER A 384 -21.81 -7.24 -9.58
CA SER A 384 -20.82 -8.32 -9.74
C SER A 384 -19.47 -7.84 -9.23
N SER A 385 -18.54 -8.76 -8.96
CA SER A 385 -17.16 -8.40 -8.62
C SER A 385 -16.19 -9.02 -9.61
N LEU A 386 -15.22 -8.22 -10.05
CA LEU A 386 -14.12 -8.66 -10.89
C LEU A 386 -12.86 -8.76 -10.03
N LEU A 387 -12.19 -9.90 -10.06
CA LEU A 387 -10.89 -10.12 -9.42
C LEU A 387 -9.81 -10.08 -10.48
N VAL A 388 -8.78 -9.28 -10.25
CA VAL A 388 -7.49 -9.41 -10.91
C VAL A 388 -6.49 -9.82 -9.83
N ALA A 389 -6.02 -11.05 -9.88
CA ALA A 389 -5.09 -11.63 -8.91
C ALA A 389 -3.75 -11.97 -9.57
N TRP A 390 -2.69 -11.98 -8.77
CA TRP A 390 -1.35 -12.38 -9.18
C TRP A 390 -0.62 -13.12 -8.07
N SER A 391 0.39 -13.89 -8.46
CA SER A 391 1.32 -14.51 -7.51
C SER A 391 2.77 -14.26 -7.94
N PRO A 392 3.75 -14.35 -7.02
CA PRO A 392 5.15 -14.07 -7.30
C PRO A 392 5.88 -15.24 -7.97
N SER A 393 5.14 -16.23 -8.51
CA SER A 393 5.71 -17.44 -9.11
C SER A 393 6.40 -17.23 -10.47
N THR A 394 6.38 -16.00 -11.01
CA THR A 394 7.04 -15.63 -12.28
C THR A 394 7.97 -14.43 -12.10
N ASP A 395 9.24 -14.64 -12.46
CA ASP A 395 10.28 -13.61 -12.48
C ASP A 395 10.08 -12.59 -13.61
N ALA A 396 10.91 -11.54 -13.64
CA ALA A 396 10.82 -10.46 -14.62
C ALA A 396 11.09 -10.89 -16.08
N GLN A 397 11.74 -12.04 -16.29
CA GLN A 397 12.11 -12.55 -17.63
C GLN A 397 11.13 -13.60 -18.17
N ALA A 398 10.24 -14.13 -17.33
CA ALA A 398 9.25 -15.12 -17.73
C ALA A 398 8.27 -14.56 -18.79
N THR A 399 7.98 -15.39 -19.80
CA THR A 399 7.00 -15.05 -20.85
C THR A 399 5.56 -15.29 -20.40
N ASP A 400 5.37 -16.24 -19.49
CA ASP A 400 4.06 -16.62 -18.97
C ASP A 400 3.80 -15.82 -17.69
N ARG A 401 2.55 -15.46 -17.43
CA ARG A 401 2.18 -14.56 -16.34
C ARG A 401 1.33 -15.29 -15.33
N ALA A 402 1.75 -15.31 -14.06
CA ALA A 402 0.94 -15.82 -12.96
C ALA A 402 -0.15 -14.79 -12.57
N VAL A 403 -1.13 -14.61 -13.46
CA VAL A 403 -2.25 -13.70 -13.30
C VAL A 403 -3.55 -14.46 -13.49
N PHE A 404 -4.52 -14.19 -12.64
CA PHE A 404 -5.87 -14.74 -12.72
C PHE A 404 -6.89 -13.61 -12.86
N LEU A 405 -7.81 -13.77 -13.81
CA LEU A 405 -8.98 -12.92 -13.95
C LEU A 405 -10.21 -13.72 -13.55
N GLY A 406 -11.04 -13.17 -12.67
CA GLY A 406 -12.21 -13.87 -12.15
C GLY A 406 -13.44 -12.98 -12.06
N LEU A 407 -14.62 -13.56 -12.25
CA LEU A 407 -15.90 -12.88 -12.07
C LEU A 407 -16.73 -13.59 -11.01
N SER A 408 -17.20 -12.82 -10.02
CA SER A 408 -18.21 -13.26 -9.07
C SER A 408 -19.56 -12.71 -9.47
N LEU A 409 -20.56 -13.60 -9.57
CA LEU A 409 -21.91 -13.29 -10.01
C LEU A 409 -22.88 -13.22 -8.81
N PRO A 410 -23.89 -12.32 -8.83
CA PRO A 410 -24.77 -12.11 -7.69
C PRO A 410 -25.55 -13.36 -7.29
N GLY A 411 -25.41 -13.84 -6.05
CA GLY A 411 -26.16 -15.00 -5.56
C GLY A 411 -25.65 -16.35 -6.04
N ALA A 412 -24.41 -16.42 -6.54
CA ALA A 412 -23.66 -17.67 -6.69
C ALA A 412 -23.11 -18.13 -5.33
N ALA A 413 -23.13 -19.43 -5.06
CA ALA A 413 -22.30 -19.99 -3.98
C ALA A 413 -20.84 -20.06 -4.44
N PRO A 414 -19.84 -20.07 -3.54
CA PRO A 414 -18.43 -20.20 -3.91
C PRO A 414 -18.20 -21.38 -4.86
N GLY A 415 -17.51 -21.14 -5.98
CA GLY A 415 -17.23 -22.13 -7.02
C GLY A 415 -18.44 -22.59 -7.86
N ALA A 416 -19.66 -22.09 -7.64
CA ALA A 416 -20.84 -22.51 -8.38
C ALA A 416 -21.02 -21.71 -9.68
N GLN A 417 -21.25 -22.40 -10.80
CA GLN A 417 -21.63 -21.78 -12.08
C GLN A 417 -23.11 -21.35 -12.14
N LEU A 418 -23.84 -21.48 -11.03
CA LEU A 418 -25.28 -21.23 -10.93
C LEU A 418 -25.53 -20.11 -9.92
N PHE A 419 -26.20 -19.03 -10.35
CA PHE A 419 -26.60 -17.95 -9.46
C PHE A 419 -28.10 -17.68 -9.52
N SER A 420 -28.67 -17.17 -8.42
CA SER A 420 -30.13 -17.01 -8.27
C SER A 420 -30.52 -15.57 -7.97
N LEU A 421 -31.40 -15.01 -8.79
CA LEU A 421 -32.06 -13.72 -8.53
C LEU A 421 -33.41 -13.98 -7.86
N GLN A 422 -33.50 -13.65 -6.56
CA GLN A 422 -34.71 -13.71 -5.72
C GLN A 422 -35.66 -14.90 -6.00
N GLY A 423 -35.13 -16.13 -5.99
CA GLY A 423 -35.92 -17.36 -6.01
C GLY A 423 -36.69 -17.68 -7.31
N VAL A 424 -36.72 -16.77 -8.29
CA VAL A 424 -37.51 -16.96 -9.52
C VAL A 424 -36.62 -17.26 -10.74
N PHE A 425 -35.41 -16.70 -10.81
CA PHE A 425 -34.47 -16.91 -11.92
C PHE A 425 -33.17 -17.56 -11.43
N LYS A 426 -32.83 -18.74 -11.97
CA LYS A 426 -31.47 -19.27 -11.88
C LYS A 426 -30.78 -19.15 -13.23
N VAL A 427 -29.57 -18.65 -13.23
CA VAL A 427 -28.74 -18.49 -14.43
C VAL A 427 -27.53 -19.41 -14.29
N ALA A 428 -27.33 -20.31 -15.26
CA ALA A 428 -26.10 -21.07 -15.43
C ALA A 428 -25.25 -20.39 -16.51
N VAL A 429 -23.92 -20.35 -16.35
CA VAL A 429 -23.00 -19.79 -17.33
C VAL A 429 -21.95 -20.84 -17.69
N GLY A 430 -21.65 -21.01 -18.97
CA GLY A 430 -20.61 -21.92 -19.46
C GLY A 430 -19.22 -21.31 -19.30
N SER A 431 -18.77 -20.55 -20.31
CA SER A 431 -17.49 -19.83 -20.28
C SER A 431 -17.68 -18.32 -20.13
N ILE A 432 -16.68 -17.67 -19.53
CA ILE A 432 -16.61 -16.21 -19.43
C ILE A 432 -15.32 -15.77 -20.12
N ALA A 433 -15.39 -14.75 -20.96
CA ALA A 433 -14.25 -14.20 -21.68
C ALA A 433 -14.23 -12.67 -21.53
N LEU A 434 -13.05 -12.11 -21.25
CA LEU A 434 -12.79 -10.69 -21.39
C LEU A 434 -12.04 -10.47 -22.70
N LEU A 435 -12.62 -9.65 -23.56
CA LEU A 435 -12.11 -9.30 -24.87
C LEU A 435 -11.79 -7.82 -24.91
N ARG A 436 -10.80 -7.43 -25.72
CA ARG A 436 -10.58 -6.06 -26.15
C ARG A 436 -10.77 -6.00 -27.65
N GLN A 437 -11.59 -5.08 -28.14
CA GLN A 437 -12.02 -5.05 -29.54
C GLN A 437 -12.01 -3.62 -30.07
N ALA A 438 -11.62 -3.46 -31.33
CA ALA A 438 -11.75 -2.19 -32.03
C ALA A 438 -13.22 -1.80 -32.21
N VAL A 439 -13.52 -0.50 -32.06
CA VAL A 439 -14.85 0.05 -32.33
C VAL A 439 -15.14 -0.09 -33.84
N PRO A 440 -16.22 -0.80 -34.25
CA PRO A 440 -16.54 -0.95 -35.66
C PRO A 440 -16.75 0.40 -36.35
N ASN A 441 -16.05 0.64 -37.46
CA ASN A 441 -16.10 1.89 -38.23
C ASN A 441 -15.79 3.16 -37.38
N GLY A 442 -15.14 3.00 -36.23
CA GLY A 442 -14.76 4.09 -35.33
C GLY A 442 -13.26 4.08 -35.03
N ASN A 443 -12.85 4.95 -34.12
CA ASN A 443 -11.49 5.00 -33.61
C ASN A 443 -11.45 4.49 -32.16
N GLY A 444 -10.44 3.68 -31.85
CA GLY A 444 -10.18 3.17 -30.51
C GLY A 444 -10.74 1.77 -30.27
N ASP A 445 -10.55 1.32 -29.03
CA ASP A 445 -10.90 -0.03 -28.58
C ASP A 445 -11.82 0.06 -27.35
N PHE A 446 -12.61 -0.99 -27.13
CA PHE A 446 -13.41 -1.17 -25.93
C PHE A 446 -13.19 -2.56 -25.34
N TYR A 447 -13.42 -2.68 -24.03
CA TYR A 447 -13.46 -3.97 -23.36
C TYR A 447 -14.86 -4.57 -23.46
N CYS A 448 -14.95 -5.88 -23.67
CA CYS A 448 -16.20 -6.64 -23.69
C CYS A 448 -16.07 -7.87 -22.80
N LEU A 449 -16.95 -7.99 -21.81
CA LEU A 449 -17.12 -9.22 -21.05
C LEU A 449 -18.24 -10.04 -21.69
N ARG A 450 -17.90 -11.23 -22.17
CA ARG A 450 -18.82 -12.17 -22.80
C ARG A 450 -19.07 -13.37 -21.89
N LEU A 451 -20.34 -13.67 -21.64
CA LEU A 451 -20.79 -14.86 -20.93
C LEU A 451 -21.47 -15.77 -21.96
N ASP A 452 -20.91 -16.96 -22.15
CA ASP A 452 -21.39 -17.97 -23.10
C ASP A 452 -22.29 -19.01 -22.41
N ASP A 453 -23.15 -19.67 -23.19
CA ASP A 453 -24.04 -20.75 -22.76
C ASP A 453 -24.92 -20.40 -21.55
N VAL A 454 -25.52 -19.21 -21.57
CA VAL A 454 -26.37 -18.72 -20.49
C VAL A 454 -27.69 -19.50 -20.44
N GLY A 455 -27.86 -20.34 -19.42
CA GLY A 455 -29.08 -21.12 -19.19
C GLY A 455 -30.01 -20.46 -18.18
N LEU A 456 -31.23 -20.10 -18.58
CA LEU A 456 -32.24 -19.56 -17.66
C LEU A 456 -33.13 -20.68 -17.11
N LYS A 457 -33.37 -20.68 -15.80
CA LYS A 457 -34.36 -21.53 -15.13
C LYS A 457 -35.35 -20.66 -14.38
N ILE A 458 -36.62 -20.74 -14.77
CA ILE A 458 -37.71 -19.93 -14.24
C ILE A 458 -38.74 -20.87 -13.62
N LEU A 459 -39.07 -20.69 -12.34
CA LEU A 459 -40.15 -21.43 -11.65
C LEU A 459 -40.08 -22.96 -11.82
N GLY A 460 -38.87 -23.54 -11.80
CA GLY A 460 -38.66 -24.98 -11.96
C GLY A 460 -38.49 -25.48 -13.41
N ILE A 461 -38.89 -24.68 -14.40
CA ILE A 461 -38.67 -24.96 -15.83
C ILE A 461 -37.20 -24.67 -16.15
N THR A 462 -36.47 -25.70 -16.56
CA THR A 462 -35.01 -25.65 -16.79
C THR A 462 -34.73 -25.36 -18.26
N LYS A 463 -33.80 -24.42 -18.53
CA LYS A 463 -33.30 -24.06 -19.88
C LYS A 463 -34.37 -23.43 -20.77
N LEU A 464 -34.73 -22.18 -20.46
CA LEU A 464 -35.60 -21.35 -21.30
C LEU A 464 -34.75 -20.38 -22.13
N PRO A 465 -34.86 -20.40 -23.48
CA PRO A 465 -35.66 -21.33 -24.29
C PRO A 465 -35.04 -22.73 -24.39
N PRO A 466 -35.86 -23.80 -24.51
CA PRO A 466 -35.36 -25.14 -24.79
C PRO A 466 -34.66 -25.12 -26.16
N ASP A 467 -33.50 -25.78 -26.25
CA ASP A 467 -32.70 -25.94 -27.48
C ASP A 467 -32.10 -24.65 -28.06
N ALA A 468 -31.82 -23.67 -27.20
CA ALA A 468 -31.11 -22.46 -27.58
C ALA A 468 -29.85 -22.20 -26.76
N THR A 469 -28.95 -21.42 -27.36
CA THR A 469 -27.78 -20.86 -26.69
C THR A 469 -27.99 -19.36 -26.55
N ILE A 470 -27.84 -18.84 -25.32
CA ILE A 470 -27.86 -17.41 -25.03
C ILE A 470 -26.43 -16.98 -24.75
N GLN A 471 -26.01 -15.88 -25.35
CA GLN A 471 -24.77 -15.18 -25.01
C GLN A 471 -25.11 -13.81 -24.46
N PHE A 472 -24.45 -13.42 -23.37
CA PHE A 472 -24.57 -12.08 -22.80
C PHE A 472 -23.26 -11.33 -22.99
N PHE A 473 -23.37 -10.07 -23.41
CA PHE A 473 -22.25 -9.19 -23.67
C PHE A 473 -22.42 -7.94 -22.83
N LEU A 474 -21.35 -7.55 -22.15
CA LEU A 474 -21.23 -6.31 -21.40
C LEU A 474 -20.08 -5.50 -21.98
N PHE A 475 -20.39 -4.32 -22.48
CA PHE A 475 -19.48 -3.43 -23.18
C PHE A 475 -19.07 -2.29 -22.27
N GLY A 476 -17.75 -2.11 -22.13
CA GLY A 476 -17.17 -0.88 -21.62
C GLY A 476 -17.39 0.28 -22.60
N ASP A 477 -17.42 1.49 -22.10
CA ASP A 477 -17.50 2.68 -22.95
C ASP A 477 -16.13 2.99 -23.57
N PRO A 478 -15.98 3.00 -24.90
CA PRO A 478 -14.73 3.36 -25.57
C PRO A 478 -14.26 4.80 -25.27
N ASN A 479 -15.16 5.68 -24.79
CA ASN A 479 -14.81 7.05 -24.38
C ASN A 479 -14.51 7.19 -22.88
N ASN A 480 -14.48 6.08 -22.13
CA ASN A 480 -14.18 6.05 -20.70
C ASN A 480 -15.08 6.94 -19.82
N THR A 481 -16.36 7.12 -20.17
CA THR A 481 -17.31 7.89 -19.33
C THR A 481 -17.85 7.09 -18.14
N GLY A 482 -17.46 5.82 -18.01
CA GLY A 482 -17.93 4.92 -16.94
C GLY A 482 -19.33 4.34 -17.19
N SER A 483 -19.88 4.50 -18.40
CA SER A 483 -21.14 3.89 -18.82
C SER A 483 -20.90 2.47 -19.32
N LEU A 484 -21.79 1.52 -18.98
CA LEU A 484 -21.77 0.17 -19.54
C LEU A 484 -22.98 -0.06 -20.45
N GLY A 485 -22.75 -0.70 -21.59
CA GLY A 485 -23.78 -1.21 -22.48
C GLY A 485 -23.94 -2.71 -22.31
N TRP A 486 -25.15 -3.26 -22.47
CA TRP A 486 -25.35 -4.71 -22.46
C TRP A 486 -26.20 -5.18 -23.64
N TYR A 487 -25.91 -6.40 -24.11
CA TYR A 487 -26.66 -7.06 -25.17
C TYR A 487 -26.78 -8.55 -24.85
N ALA A 488 -27.92 -9.15 -25.19
CA ALA A 488 -28.09 -10.60 -25.13
C ALA A 488 -28.43 -11.12 -26.53
N ALA A 489 -27.63 -12.05 -27.03
CA ALA A 489 -27.86 -12.74 -28.28
C ALA A 489 -28.51 -14.11 -28.01
N TYR A 490 -29.43 -14.49 -28.88
CA TYR A 490 -30.15 -15.76 -28.82
C TYR A 490 -30.06 -16.45 -30.18
N LYS A 491 -29.69 -17.74 -30.19
CA LYS A 491 -29.74 -18.58 -31.39
C LYS A 491 -30.55 -19.85 -31.13
N SER A 492 -31.60 -20.05 -31.92
CA SER A 492 -32.40 -21.28 -31.94
C SER A 492 -31.79 -22.32 -32.88
N SER A 493 -31.85 -23.59 -32.51
CA SER A 493 -31.42 -24.73 -33.33
C SER A 493 -32.25 -24.96 -34.60
N ASP A 494 -33.43 -24.35 -34.74
CA ASP A 494 -34.35 -24.54 -35.89
C ASP A 494 -34.06 -23.62 -37.10
N SER A 495 -32.86 -23.03 -37.19
CA SER A 495 -32.49 -22.18 -38.34
C SER A 495 -31.89 -23.00 -39.49
N ASP A 496 -32.69 -23.90 -40.06
CA ASP A 496 -32.41 -24.46 -41.39
C ASP A 496 -32.79 -23.45 -42.49
N SER A 497 -31.86 -23.27 -43.43
CA SER A 497 -31.85 -22.38 -44.62
C SER A 497 -31.37 -20.93 -44.42
N ILE A 498 -30.05 -20.75 -44.42
CA ILE A 498 -29.39 -19.60 -45.04
C ILE A 498 -28.53 -20.14 -46.19
N PRO A 499 -28.61 -19.58 -47.41
CA PRO A 499 -27.88 -20.11 -48.57
C PRO A 499 -26.36 -20.07 -48.35
N GLU A 500 -25.72 -21.09 -48.88
CA GLU A 500 -24.30 -21.42 -48.85
C GLU A 500 -23.43 -20.28 -49.44
N SER A 501 -23.13 -19.26 -48.63
CA SER A 501 -22.13 -18.21 -48.91
C SER A 501 -21.74 -17.47 -47.62
N ALA A 502 -21.26 -18.19 -46.60
CA ALA A 502 -20.63 -17.57 -45.42
C ALA A 502 -19.74 -18.56 -44.64
N THR A 503 -18.87 -19.29 -45.33
CA THR A 503 -17.73 -19.98 -44.69
C THR A 503 -16.53 -19.05 -44.69
N THR A 504 -16.51 -18.07 -43.80
CA THR A 504 -15.27 -17.42 -43.35
C THR A 504 -15.49 -16.86 -41.96
N ASN A 505 -14.53 -17.10 -41.05
CA ASN A 505 -14.44 -16.49 -39.73
C ASN A 505 -14.42 -14.96 -39.87
N GLN A 506 -15.58 -14.32 -39.83
CA GLN A 506 -15.70 -12.87 -39.65
C GLN A 506 -16.47 -12.60 -38.36
N ALA A 507 -15.93 -11.67 -37.58
CA ALA A 507 -16.64 -11.05 -36.47
C ALA A 507 -18.04 -10.63 -36.94
N LEU A 508 -19.05 -10.84 -36.09
CA LEU A 508 -20.38 -10.24 -36.26
C LEU A 508 -20.21 -8.71 -36.25
N THR A 509 -20.04 -8.10 -37.41
CA THR A 509 -20.15 -6.65 -37.59
C THR A 509 -21.63 -6.30 -37.46
N LEU A 510 -21.97 -5.63 -36.36
CA LEU A 510 -23.28 -5.01 -36.18
C LEU A 510 -23.42 -3.87 -37.19
N GLU A 511 -24.27 -4.04 -38.20
CA GLU A 511 -24.69 -2.92 -39.04
C GLU A 511 -25.68 -2.03 -38.27
N PRO A 512 -25.55 -0.70 -38.34
CA PRO A 512 -26.45 0.21 -37.68
C PRO A 512 -27.86 0.14 -38.30
N VAL A 513 -28.86 -0.11 -37.47
CA VAL A 513 -30.28 -0.02 -37.88
C VAL A 513 -30.62 1.45 -38.11
N VAL A 514 -30.93 1.81 -39.35
CA VAL A 514 -31.48 3.12 -39.70
C VAL A 514 -32.88 3.24 -39.09
N PRO A 515 -33.16 4.22 -38.22
CA PRO A 515 -34.50 4.39 -37.68
C PRO A 515 -35.47 4.82 -38.80
N PRO A 516 -36.74 4.36 -38.77
CA PRO A 516 -37.71 4.75 -39.77
C PRO A 516 -37.95 6.27 -39.73
N PRO A 517 -38.22 6.90 -40.89
CA PRO A 517 -38.43 8.34 -40.94
C PRO A 517 -39.67 8.73 -40.12
N LEU A 518 -39.52 9.80 -39.34
CA LEU A 518 -40.61 10.41 -38.57
C LEU A 518 -41.72 10.90 -39.54
N PRO A 519 -43.01 10.70 -39.19
CA PRO A 519 -44.11 11.22 -40.00
C PRO A 519 -44.11 12.75 -40.00
N ALA A 520 -44.39 13.32 -41.16
CA ALA A 520 -44.46 14.77 -41.38
C ALA A 520 -45.49 15.42 -40.45
N SER A 521 -45.08 16.52 -39.80
CA SER A 521 -45.91 17.33 -38.91
C SER A 521 -46.90 18.18 -39.70
N ASP A 522 -48.19 17.84 -39.64
CA ASP A 522 -49.26 18.78 -40.00
C ASP A 522 -49.70 19.59 -38.76
N SER A 523 -49.47 20.90 -38.85
CA SER A 523 -50.20 22.03 -38.25
C SER A 523 -50.69 21.97 -36.80
N VAL A 524 -50.10 22.80 -35.92
CA VAL A 524 -50.79 23.42 -34.78
C VAL A 524 -50.41 24.91 -34.70
N PRO A 525 -51.36 25.84 -34.42
CA PRO A 525 -51.19 27.27 -34.65
C PRO A 525 -50.46 28.01 -33.52
N GLU A 526 -49.85 29.10 -33.95
CA GLU A 526 -49.15 30.14 -33.19
C GLU A 526 -50.04 30.81 -32.12
N PHE A 527 -49.58 30.83 -30.87
CA PHE A 527 -50.10 31.72 -29.82
C PHE A 527 -48.97 32.57 -29.24
N ALA A 528 -49.26 33.87 -29.20
CA ALA A 528 -48.33 34.98 -29.03
C ALA A 528 -47.65 35.04 -27.65
N GLN A 529 -46.41 35.55 -27.69
CA GLN A 529 -45.63 35.99 -26.53
C GLN A 529 -46.23 37.26 -25.91
N GLN A 530 -46.41 37.26 -24.59
CA GLN A 530 -46.48 38.49 -23.78
C GLN A 530 -45.44 38.42 -22.66
N SER A 531 -44.54 39.40 -22.67
CA SER A 531 -43.53 39.67 -21.64
C SER A 531 -44.16 40.22 -20.36
N PRO A 532 -43.60 39.94 -19.16
CA PRO A 532 -43.90 40.72 -17.96
C PRO A 532 -42.85 41.82 -17.71
N GLN A 533 -43.36 43.00 -17.36
CA GLN A 533 -42.62 44.18 -16.89
C GLN A 533 -42.01 43.99 -15.49
N GLN A 534 -40.99 44.81 -15.21
CA GLN A 534 -40.37 45.05 -13.92
C GLN A 534 -41.27 45.85 -12.95
N GLU A 535 -41.18 45.56 -11.64
CA GLU A 535 -41.22 46.49 -10.49
C GLU A 535 -40.87 45.67 -9.23
N GLU A 536 -39.68 45.77 -8.63
CA GLU A 536 -39.17 46.74 -7.62
C GLU A 536 -39.64 46.55 -6.15
N VAL A 537 -38.63 46.39 -5.28
CA VAL A 537 -38.47 46.77 -3.85
C VAL A 537 -39.28 46.09 -2.73
N GLY A 538 -38.54 45.59 -1.72
CA GLY A 538 -39.05 45.44 -0.35
C GLY A 538 -38.11 44.70 0.61
N LEU A 539 -37.13 45.41 1.18
CA LEU A 539 -36.32 45.00 2.34
C LEU A 539 -37.17 44.97 3.62
N SER A 540 -37.03 43.90 4.41
CA SER A 540 -36.91 43.91 5.89
C SER A 540 -36.47 42.54 6.39
#